data_AF-A0AAV2G122-F1
#
_entry.id   AF-A0AAV2G122-F1
#
_cell.length_a   1.000
_cell.length_b   1.000
_cell.length_c   1.000
_cell.angle_alpha   90.00
_cell.angle_beta   90.00
_cell.angle_gamma   90.00
#
_symmetry.space_group_name_H-M   'P 1'
#
loop_
_entity.id
_entity.type
_entity.pdbx_description
1 polymer ?
#
loop_
_entity_poly.entity_id
_entity_poly.type
_entity_poly.pdbx_seq_one_letter_code
_entity_poly.pdbx_strand_id
1 'polypeptide(L)'
;MREGRSLRSRSHPLAEVLIPTESPGSRGSSKHVVIVMDALKEFSMEPLQWALDWVIEAGCSVTLLGVLPWIPFPFSCKIGLDVWRHVLEDMRGPMGGKSRARNDPKKHQKIRGIMELCKQKQVVPLMKVAMGHPFKLVVLEQTTSLHATFVVLDRHLRRYKTFFEERLPSSAVMMNRHGGVDVIKMKARTDGFDSAATGESPATVPPTPEVILSEELLERLRRQTSI
;
A
#
# COMPACT_ATOMS: atom_id res chain seq x y z
N MET A 1 1.04 -27.10 49.81
CA MET A 1 2.05 -26.96 48.73
C MET A 1 1.80 -28.01 47.66
N ARG A 2 1.30 -27.61 46.48
CA ARG A 2 1.34 -28.38 45.24
C ARG A 2 1.60 -27.37 44.13
N GLU A 3 2.81 -27.38 43.59
CA GLU A 3 3.19 -26.57 42.43
C GLU A 3 2.52 -27.12 41.18
N GLY A 4 1.62 -26.32 40.58
CA GLY A 4 1.13 -26.54 39.24
C GLY A 4 2.13 -25.98 38.24
N ARG A 5 2.78 -26.86 37.46
CA ARG A 5 3.57 -26.46 36.29
C ARG A 5 2.63 -25.89 35.23
N SER A 6 2.55 -24.57 35.14
CA SER A 6 1.94 -23.87 34.02
C SER A 6 2.90 -23.92 32.82
N LEU A 7 2.49 -24.66 31.79
CA LEU A 7 3.18 -24.73 30.50
C LEU A 7 3.17 -23.34 29.87
N ARG A 8 4.29 -22.63 29.98
CA ARG A 8 4.59 -21.45 29.17
C ARG A 8 4.56 -21.87 27.70
N SER A 9 3.48 -21.50 27.02
CA SER A 9 3.42 -21.49 25.56
C SER A 9 4.55 -20.60 25.04
N ARG A 10 5.58 -21.24 24.49
CA ARG A 10 6.69 -20.59 23.78
C ARG A 10 6.17 -20.12 22.43
N SER A 11 5.79 -18.86 22.32
CA SER A 11 5.67 -18.17 21.03
C SER A 11 7.07 -17.79 20.54
N HIS A 12 7.68 -18.65 19.72
CA HIS A 12 8.85 -18.33 18.88
C HIS A 12 8.36 -17.96 17.46
N PRO A 13 9.10 -17.11 16.72
CA PRO A 13 8.57 -15.82 16.31
C PRO A 13 8.35 -15.69 14.78
N LEU A 14 7.23 -15.07 14.41
CA LEU A 14 6.90 -14.65 13.03
C LEU A 14 7.99 -13.76 12.37
N ALA A 15 8.93 -13.25 13.17
CA ALA A 15 10.11 -12.50 12.70
C ALA A 15 10.99 -13.32 11.73
N GLU A 16 11.19 -14.62 11.96
CA GLU A 16 12.04 -15.44 11.09
C GLU A 16 11.39 -15.72 9.72
N VAL A 17 10.05 -15.76 9.67
CA VAL A 17 9.31 -15.95 8.41
C VAL A 17 9.31 -14.69 7.55
N LEU A 18 9.52 -13.52 8.16
CA LEU A 18 9.47 -12.21 7.52
C LEU A 18 10.83 -11.67 7.09
N ILE A 19 11.95 -12.25 7.57
CA ILE A 19 13.31 -11.85 7.17
C ILE A 19 13.73 -12.70 5.96
N PRO A 20 13.86 -12.11 4.75
CA PRO A 20 14.46 -12.82 3.62
C PRO A 20 15.94 -13.02 3.91
N THR A 21 16.43 -14.26 3.76
CA THR A 21 17.87 -14.55 3.71
C THR A 21 18.46 -13.81 2.51
N GLU A 22 19.27 -12.78 2.76
CA GLU A 22 19.93 -12.03 1.69
C GLU A 22 21.06 -12.88 1.10
N SER A 23 20.91 -13.30 -0.16
CA SER A 23 22.04 -13.74 -0.97
C SER A 23 22.95 -12.54 -1.27
N PRO A 24 24.29 -12.63 -1.17
CA PRO A 24 25.20 -11.47 -1.23
C PRO A 24 25.27 -10.70 -2.57
N GLY A 25 24.37 -10.96 -3.52
CA GLY A 25 24.46 -10.51 -4.92
C GLY A 25 23.43 -9.48 -5.39
N SER A 26 22.45 -9.06 -4.58
CA SER A 26 21.35 -8.19 -5.06
C SER A 26 21.26 -6.86 -4.30
N ARG A 27 22.22 -5.95 -4.54
CA ARG A 27 22.13 -4.53 -4.11
C ARG A 27 21.30 -3.70 -5.10
N GLY A 28 20.06 -4.10 -5.38
CA GLY A 28 19.34 -3.54 -6.56
C GLY A 28 17.85 -3.19 -6.45
N SER A 29 17.11 -3.59 -5.41
CA SER A 29 15.68 -3.25 -5.33
C SER A 29 15.37 -2.45 -4.06
N SER A 30 15.19 -1.14 -4.18
CA SER A 30 14.65 -0.33 -3.09
C SER A 30 13.25 -0.85 -2.74
N LYS A 31 13.08 -1.36 -1.50
CA LYS A 31 11.78 -1.84 -1.02
C LYS A 31 10.88 -0.62 -0.78
N HIS A 32 9.73 -0.57 -1.45
CA HIS A 32 8.67 0.39 -1.14
C HIS A 32 7.59 -0.29 -0.30
N VAL A 33 7.43 0.20 0.93
CA VAL A 33 6.41 -0.26 1.89
C VAL A 33 5.23 0.69 1.86
N VAL A 34 4.03 0.17 1.58
CA VAL A 34 2.80 0.95 1.60
C VAL A 34 1.91 0.48 2.75
N ILE A 35 1.63 1.38 3.68
CA ILE A 35 0.73 1.14 4.82
C ILE A 35 -0.63 1.73 4.46
N VAL A 36 -1.65 0.88 4.38
CA VAL A 36 -2.99 1.26 3.94
C VAL A 36 -3.95 1.33 5.12
N MET A 37 -4.63 2.47 5.25
CA MET A 37 -5.57 2.74 6.33
C MET A 37 -6.92 3.21 5.77
N ASP A 38 -8.00 2.84 6.46
CA ASP A 38 -9.34 3.38 6.18
C ASP A 38 -9.41 4.79 6.77
N ALA A 39 -9.41 5.80 5.92
CA ALA A 39 -9.32 7.20 6.35
C ALA A 39 -10.64 7.74 6.95
N LEU A 40 -11.73 6.96 6.94
CA LEU A 40 -12.93 7.26 7.73
C LEU A 40 -12.84 6.76 9.17
N LYS A 41 -11.86 5.91 9.47
CA LYS A 41 -11.63 5.36 10.81
C LYS A 41 -10.59 6.19 11.54
N GLU A 42 -10.57 6.05 12.86
CA GLU A 42 -9.57 6.73 13.67
C GLU A 42 -8.16 6.30 13.27
N PHE A 43 -7.26 7.28 13.16
CA PHE A 43 -5.87 7.01 12.84
C PHE A 43 -5.19 6.22 13.98
N SER A 44 -4.62 5.06 13.64
CA SER A 44 -3.86 4.20 14.54
C SER A 44 -2.37 4.25 14.21
N MET A 45 -1.50 4.36 15.23
CA MET A 45 -0.05 4.26 15.04
C MET A 45 0.45 2.82 14.90
N GLU A 46 -0.37 1.83 15.28
CA GLU A 46 0.03 0.41 15.34
C GLU A 46 0.60 -0.13 14.01
N PRO A 47 -0.02 0.11 12.84
CA PRO A 47 0.50 -0.45 11.59
C PRO A 47 1.83 0.19 11.18
N LEU A 48 2.01 1.48 11.48
CA LEU A 48 3.25 2.20 11.22
C LEU A 48 4.37 1.71 12.13
N GLN A 49 4.09 1.58 13.43
CA GLN A 49 5.08 1.10 14.39
C GLN A 49 5.52 -0.33 14.05
N TRP A 50 4.57 -1.22 13.77
CA TRP A 50 4.90 -2.58 13.35
C TRP A 50 5.76 -2.60 12.08
N ALA A 51 5.42 -1.80 11.07
CA ALA A 51 6.23 -1.73 9.85
C ALA A 51 7.66 -1.24 10.13
N LEU A 52 7.82 -0.24 11.01
CA LEU A 52 9.11 0.37 11.37
C LEU A 52 9.99 -0.55 12.22
N ASP A 53 9.40 -1.52 12.91
CA ASP A 53 10.14 -2.46 13.75
C ASP A 53 10.55 -3.73 13.00
N TRP A 54 9.77 -4.14 11.98
CA TRP A 54 9.94 -5.46 11.36
C TRP A 54 10.21 -5.48 9.86
N VAL A 55 9.81 -4.45 9.11
CA VAL A 55 9.85 -4.49 7.63
C VAL A 55 10.70 -3.38 7.03
N ILE A 56 10.69 -2.20 7.65
CA ILE A 56 11.35 -1.02 7.14
C ILE A 56 12.81 -1.03 7.58
N GLU A 57 13.69 -1.22 6.62
CA GLU A 57 15.15 -1.17 6.77
C GLU A 57 15.72 0.11 6.14
N ALA A 58 17.01 0.38 6.35
CA ALA A 58 17.70 1.49 5.72
C ALA A 58 17.58 1.43 4.18
N GLY A 59 17.18 2.54 3.55
CA GLY A 59 16.97 2.61 2.10
C GLY A 59 15.57 2.20 1.62
N CYS A 60 14.67 1.82 2.52
CA CYS A 60 13.26 1.62 2.18
C CYS A 60 12.52 2.97 2.05
N SER A 61 11.64 3.07 1.06
CA SER A 61 10.64 4.17 1.03
C SER A 61 9.35 3.71 1.71
N VAL A 62 8.65 4.64 2.35
CA VAL A 62 7.43 4.35 3.10
C VAL A 62 6.34 5.32 2.71
N THR A 63 5.18 4.79 2.32
CA THR A 63 3.97 5.59 2.07
C THR A 63 2.86 5.22 3.06
N LEU A 64 2.34 6.22 3.76
CA LEU A 64 1.09 6.15 4.52
C LEU A 64 -0.07 6.53 3.59
N LEU A 65 -0.88 5.54 3.20
CA LEU A 65 -2.01 5.70 2.30
C LEU A 65 -3.34 5.66 3.06
N GLY A 66 -4.01 6.80 3.16
CA GLY A 66 -5.38 6.89 3.63
C GLY A 66 -6.37 6.73 2.48
N VAL A 67 -7.21 5.70 2.52
CA VAL A 67 -8.25 5.48 1.49
C VAL A 67 -9.61 5.90 2.04
N LEU A 68 -10.31 6.73 1.28
CA LEU A 68 -11.69 7.14 1.54
C LEU A 68 -12.61 6.55 0.48
N PRO A 69 -13.80 6.07 0.86
CA PRO A 69 -14.83 5.81 -0.14
C PRO A 69 -15.26 7.12 -0.79
N TRP A 70 -15.78 7.03 -2.01
CA TRP A 70 -16.40 8.17 -2.68
C TRP A 70 -17.63 8.64 -1.89
N ILE A 71 -17.54 9.81 -1.26
CA ILE A 71 -18.64 10.43 -0.51
C ILE A 71 -18.94 11.79 -1.15
N PRO A 72 -20.21 12.14 -1.38
CA PRO A 72 -20.58 13.49 -1.82
C PRO A 72 -20.02 14.56 -0.88
N PHE A 73 -19.36 15.53 -1.49
CA PHE A 73 -18.55 16.60 -0.91
C PHE A 73 -19.08 17.28 0.37
N PRO A 74 -20.39 17.58 0.57
CA PRO A 74 -20.85 18.23 1.80
C PRO A 74 -20.82 17.32 3.04
N PHE A 75 -20.74 16.00 2.87
CA PHE A 75 -20.70 15.06 4.00
C PHE A 75 -19.27 14.80 4.51
N SER A 76 -18.22 15.01 3.70
CA SER A 76 -16.84 14.74 4.12
C SER A 76 -16.35 15.71 5.20
N CYS A 77 -16.84 16.96 5.21
CA CYS A 77 -16.49 17.96 6.23
C CYS A 77 -16.98 17.59 7.65
N LYS A 78 -18.04 16.76 7.75
CA LYS A 78 -18.58 16.29 9.04
C LYS A 78 -17.89 15.00 9.52
N ILE A 79 -17.19 14.30 8.64
CA ILE A 79 -16.55 13.04 8.98
C ILE A 79 -15.20 13.33 9.62
N GLY A 80 -14.91 12.61 10.71
CA GLY A 80 -13.66 12.71 11.48
C GLY A 80 -12.46 12.17 10.72
N LEU A 81 -12.05 12.86 9.64
CA LEU A 81 -10.90 12.53 8.79
C LEU A 81 -9.52 12.70 9.47
N ASP A 82 -9.48 12.83 10.80
CA ASP A 82 -8.29 12.95 11.66
C ASP A 82 -7.02 13.49 10.96
N VAL A 83 -5.95 12.68 10.93
CA VAL A 83 -4.65 12.95 10.28
C VAL A 83 -4.79 13.20 8.77
N TRP A 84 -5.74 12.52 8.11
CA TRP A 84 -5.95 12.57 6.66
C TRP A 84 -6.50 13.89 6.17
N ARG A 85 -7.16 14.67 7.05
CA ARG A 85 -7.70 15.98 6.69
C ARG A 85 -6.61 16.94 6.23
N HIS A 86 -5.50 17.00 6.94
CA HIS A 86 -4.39 17.90 6.59
C HIS A 86 -3.81 17.55 5.22
N VAL A 87 -3.60 16.26 4.96
CA VAL A 87 -3.11 15.77 3.66
C VAL A 87 -4.12 16.10 2.54
N LEU A 88 -5.42 16.00 2.82
CA LEU A 88 -6.48 16.32 1.86
C LEU A 88 -6.63 17.82 1.62
N GLU A 89 -6.45 18.66 2.65
CA GLU A 89 -6.48 20.12 2.56
C GLU A 89 -5.28 20.65 1.77
N ASP A 90 -4.07 20.12 2.03
CA ASP A 90 -2.87 20.46 1.26
C ASP A 90 -3.03 20.12 -0.23
N MET A 91 -3.68 19.00 -0.57
CA MET A 91 -4.00 18.64 -1.96
C MET A 91 -5.02 19.58 -2.62
N ARG A 92 -5.90 20.23 -1.86
CA ARG A 92 -6.97 21.08 -2.41
C ARG A 92 -6.49 22.44 -2.90
N GLY A 93 -5.25 22.83 -2.59
CA GLY A 93 -4.68 24.11 -2.98
C GLY A 93 -5.44 25.32 -2.40
N PRO A 94 -5.09 26.56 -2.80
CA PRO A 94 -5.65 27.79 -2.24
C PRO A 94 -7.14 28.03 -2.54
N MET A 95 -7.77 27.17 -3.35
CA MET A 95 -9.09 27.41 -3.94
C MET A 95 -10.26 26.99 -3.02
N GLY A 96 -9.96 26.37 -1.88
CA GLY A 96 -10.91 26.15 -0.79
C GLY A 96 -10.92 27.34 0.15
N GLY A 97 -11.84 28.29 -0.07
CA GLY A 97 -11.94 29.53 0.71
C GLY A 97 -11.79 29.29 2.21
N LYS A 98 -10.83 30.01 2.83
CA LYS A 98 -10.48 30.06 4.27
C LYS A 98 -11.39 29.18 5.13
N SER A 99 -11.22 27.87 5.01
CA SER A 99 -11.88 26.98 5.93
C SER A 99 -11.20 27.27 7.25
N ARG A 100 -11.98 27.70 8.26
CA ARG A 100 -11.52 27.75 9.63
C ARG A 100 -11.16 26.32 10.00
N ALA A 101 -9.96 25.88 9.63
CA ALA A 101 -9.30 24.78 10.27
C ALA A 101 -9.30 25.17 11.74
N ARG A 102 -10.27 24.66 12.50
CA ARG A 102 -10.16 24.65 13.95
C ARG A 102 -8.85 23.93 14.18
N ASN A 103 -7.82 24.70 14.51
CA ASN A 103 -6.50 24.24 14.88
C ASN A 103 -6.70 23.37 16.12
N ASP A 104 -7.03 22.12 15.89
CA ASP A 104 -7.17 21.13 16.94
C ASP A 104 -5.74 20.69 17.26
N PRO A 105 -5.20 21.09 18.42
CA PRO A 105 -3.81 20.81 18.77
C PRO A 105 -3.52 19.30 18.78
N LYS A 106 -4.54 18.46 19.01
CA LYS A 106 -4.42 17.00 19.04
C LYS A 106 -4.12 16.38 17.66
N LYS A 107 -4.57 16.99 16.55
CA LYS A 107 -4.35 16.45 15.19
C LYS A 107 -2.93 16.68 14.70
N HIS A 108 -2.43 17.89 14.92
CA HIS A 108 -1.03 18.23 14.69
C HIS A 108 -0.09 17.42 15.59
N GLN A 109 -0.56 16.94 16.74
CA GLN A 109 0.20 16.05 17.60
C GLN A 109 0.38 14.67 16.97
N LYS A 110 -0.67 14.08 16.35
CA LYS A 110 -0.56 12.77 15.66
C LYS A 110 0.39 12.84 14.46
N ILE A 111 0.30 13.87 13.62
CA ILE A 111 1.24 14.05 12.48
C ILE A 111 2.68 14.23 12.99
N ARG A 112 2.88 15.03 14.04
CA ARG A 112 4.21 15.16 14.67
C ARG A 112 4.73 13.82 15.19
N GLY A 113 3.88 13.03 15.85
CA GLY A 113 4.23 11.69 16.32
C GLY A 113 4.64 10.74 15.19
N ILE A 114 3.97 10.79 14.04
CA ILE A 114 4.36 10.05 12.83
C ILE A 114 5.77 10.45 12.38
N MET A 115 6.00 11.76 12.20
CA MET A 115 7.28 12.27 11.72
C MET A 115 8.43 11.94 12.68
N GLU A 116 8.18 12.03 13.99
CA GLU A 116 9.17 11.73 15.01
C GLU A 116 9.51 10.24 15.05
N LEU A 117 8.51 9.36 14.98
CA LEU A 117 8.71 7.91 14.93
C LEU A 117 9.50 7.48 13.69
N CYS A 118 9.18 8.03 12.51
CA CYS A 118 9.92 7.74 11.29
C CYS A 118 11.35 8.31 11.33
N LYS A 119 11.55 9.51 11.90
CA LYS A 119 12.87 10.13 12.05
C LYS A 119 13.81 9.28 12.91
N GLN A 120 13.30 8.66 13.98
CA GLN A 120 14.09 7.73 14.81
C GLN A 120 14.66 6.55 14.01
N LYS A 121 13.96 6.14 12.95
CA LYS A 121 14.36 5.06 12.04
C LYS A 121 15.02 5.57 10.77
N GLN A 122 15.34 6.87 10.70
CA GLN A 122 15.95 7.54 9.54
C GLN A 122 15.12 7.42 8.25
N VAL A 123 13.80 7.39 8.38
CA VAL A 123 12.85 7.28 7.27
C VAL A 123 12.00 8.55 7.21
N VAL A 124 11.71 9.01 6.00
CA VAL A 124 10.76 10.10 5.77
C VAL A 124 9.50 9.50 5.12
N PRO A 125 8.34 9.52 5.79
CA PRO A 125 7.13 8.94 5.22
C PRO A 125 6.52 9.88 4.18
N LEU A 126 6.08 9.32 3.06
CA LEU A 126 5.18 10.00 2.14
C LEU A 126 3.73 9.81 2.63
N MET A 127 2.99 10.90 2.81
CA MET A 127 1.57 10.83 3.17
C MET A 127 0.71 11.04 1.92
N LYS A 128 -0.22 10.12 1.66
CA LYS A 128 -1.12 10.19 0.50
C LYS A 128 -2.55 9.86 0.91
N VAL A 129 -3.53 10.57 0.35
CA VAL A 129 -4.95 10.23 0.46
C VAL A 129 -5.48 9.92 -0.92
N ALA A 130 -6.28 8.85 -1.03
CA ALA A 130 -7.00 8.48 -2.24
C ALA A 130 -8.49 8.35 -1.96
N MET A 131 -9.33 8.80 -2.89
CA MET A 131 -10.79 8.69 -2.78
C MET A 131 -11.35 7.92 -3.96
N GLY A 132 -12.28 7.00 -3.72
CA GLY A 132 -12.94 6.29 -4.81
C GLY A 132 -13.88 5.18 -4.38
N HIS A 133 -14.48 4.53 -5.37
CA HIS A 133 -15.36 3.39 -5.18
C HIS A 133 -15.17 2.39 -6.32
N PRO A 134 -15.22 1.07 -6.08
CA PRO A 134 -15.27 0.40 -4.77
C PRO A 134 -13.97 0.51 -3.97
N PHE A 135 -14.06 0.68 -2.65
CA PHE A 135 -12.92 0.90 -1.73
C PHE A 135 -11.74 -0.05 -1.96
N LYS A 136 -12.02 -1.36 -2.05
CA LYS A 136 -10.99 -2.41 -2.24
C LYS A 136 -10.24 -2.28 -3.57
N LEU A 137 -10.89 -1.78 -4.62
CA LEU A 137 -10.25 -1.56 -5.92
C LEU A 137 -9.35 -0.32 -5.88
N VAL A 138 -9.74 0.73 -5.16
CA VAL A 138 -8.87 1.90 -4.93
C VAL A 138 -7.59 1.48 -4.21
N VAL A 139 -7.69 0.63 -3.18
CA VAL A 139 -6.50 0.10 -2.48
C VAL A 139 -5.59 -0.66 -3.45
N LEU A 140 -6.14 -1.55 -4.27
CA LEU A 140 -5.39 -2.33 -5.25
C LEU A 140 -4.69 -1.44 -6.28
N GLU A 141 -5.42 -0.48 -6.87
CA GLU A 141 -4.90 0.47 -7.85
C GLU A 141 -3.80 1.35 -7.26
N GLN A 142 -4.02 1.89 -6.05
CA GLN A 142 -3.05 2.78 -5.41
C GLN A 142 -1.78 2.04 -4.98
N THR A 143 -1.91 0.84 -4.40
CA THR A 143 -0.72 0.04 -4.04
C THR A 143 0.06 -0.41 -5.28
N THR A 144 -0.63 -0.70 -6.39
CA THR A 144 0.01 -1.06 -7.66
C THR A 144 0.70 0.14 -8.32
N SER A 145 0.04 1.29 -8.40
CA SER A 145 0.60 2.52 -8.99
C SER A 145 1.75 3.11 -8.17
N LEU A 146 1.76 2.87 -6.87
CA LEU A 146 2.89 3.18 -6.00
C LEU A 146 4.04 2.19 -6.15
N HIS A 147 3.91 1.12 -6.95
CA HIS A 147 4.89 0.05 -7.07
C HIS A 147 5.26 -0.54 -5.70
N ALA A 148 4.25 -0.76 -4.84
CA ALA A 148 4.46 -1.34 -3.53
C ALA A 148 5.15 -2.71 -3.66
N THR A 149 6.25 -2.89 -2.95
CA THR A 149 6.91 -4.21 -2.82
C THR A 149 6.36 -4.98 -1.63
N PHE A 150 5.89 -4.26 -0.61
CA PHE A 150 5.28 -4.80 0.59
C PHE A 150 4.09 -3.92 1.01
N VAL A 151 2.97 -4.55 1.40
CA VAL A 151 1.75 -3.85 1.80
C VAL A 151 1.37 -4.22 3.23
N VAL A 152 1.16 -3.23 4.08
CA VAL A 152 0.65 -3.40 5.44
C VAL A 152 -0.79 -2.89 5.48
N LEU A 153 -1.76 -3.77 5.67
CA LEU A 153 -3.18 -3.42 5.71
C LEU A 153 -3.66 -3.24 7.14
N ASP A 154 -4.31 -2.10 7.44
CA ASP A 154 -4.91 -1.87 8.75
C ASP A 154 -6.07 -2.84 9.07
N ARG A 155 -6.34 -3.03 10.37
CA ARG A 155 -7.39 -3.92 10.89
C ARG A 155 -8.78 -3.64 10.34
N HIS A 156 -9.07 -2.39 9.95
CA HIS A 156 -10.37 -2.01 9.39
C HIS A 156 -10.61 -2.54 7.97
N LEU A 157 -9.55 -3.00 7.29
CA LEU A 157 -9.62 -3.58 5.94
C LEU A 157 -9.89 -5.09 5.93
N ARG A 158 -9.98 -5.74 7.10
CA ARG A 158 -10.20 -7.20 7.23
C ARG A 158 -11.39 -7.75 6.46
N ARG A 159 -12.45 -6.96 6.26
CA ARG A 159 -13.63 -7.35 5.46
C ARG A 159 -13.31 -7.65 3.99
N TYR A 160 -12.14 -7.24 3.52
CA TYR A 160 -11.65 -7.46 2.15
C TYR A 160 -10.43 -8.39 2.10
N LYS A 161 -10.15 -9.16 3.18
CA LYS A 161 -8.96 -10.02 3.27
C LYS A 161 -8.78 -10.93 2.05
N THR A 162 -9.81 -11.72 1.72
CA THR A 162 -9.77 -12.69 0.61
C THR A 162 -9.45 -12.01 -0.73
N PHE A 163 -10.07 -10.86 -0.97
CA PHE A 163 -9.81 -10.06 -2.17
C PHE A 163 -8.36 -9.61 -2.26
N PHE A 164 -7.77 -9.12 -1.16
CA PHE A 164 -6.38 -8.64 -1.17
C PHE A 164 -5.36 -9.77 -1.28
N GLU A 165 -5.60 -10.88 -0.59
CA GLU A 165 -4.80 -12.11 -0.69
C GLU A 165 -4.71 -12.60 -2.15
N GLU A 166 -5.83 -12.64 -2.85
CA GLU A 166 -5.89 -13.02 -4.27
C GLU A 166 -5.24 -11.97 -5.19
N ARG A 167 -5.59 -10.69 -5.03
CA ARG A 167 -5.37 -9.67 -6.07
C ARG A 167 -4.14 -8.80 -5.89
N LEU A 168 -3.59 -8.65 -4.68
CA LEU A 168 -2.39 -7.82 -4.50
C LEU A 168 -1.19 -8.46 -5.22
N PRO A 169 -0.44 -7.72 -6.05
CA PRO A 169 0.75 -8.25 -6.71
C PRO A 169 1.95 -8.41 -5.77
N SER A 170 1.90 -7.74 -4.61
CA SER A 170 2.98 -7.58 -3.65
C SER A 170 2.85 -8.53 -2.45
N SER A 171 3.94 -8.73 -1.70
CA SER A 171 3.83 -9.34 -0.36
C SER A 171 2.96 -8.45 0.52
N ALA A 172 2.11 -9.05 1.34
CA ALA A 172 1.14 -8.33 2.14
C ALA A 172 0.88 -8.99 3.48
N VAL A 173 0.68 -8.13 4.47
CA VAL A 173 0.26 -8.51 5.81
C VAL A 173 -0.91 -7.66 6.26
N MET A 174 -1.65 -8.15 7.24
CA MET A 174 -2.84 -7.49 7.76
C MET A 174 -2.80 -7.44 9.28
N MET A 175 -3.02 -6.25 9.83
CA MET A 175 -3.13 -6.05 11.27
C MET A 175 -4.35 -6.79 11.81
N ASN A 176 -4.16 -7.51 12.90
CA ASN A 176 -5.25 -8.21 13.58
C ASN A 176 -5.90 -7.32 14.66
N ARG A 177 -6.95 -7.84 15.30
CA ARG A 177 -7.72 -7.08 16.30
C ARG A 177 -6.96 -6.84 17.61
N HIS A 178 -5.90 -7.60 17.85
CA HIS A 178 -5.12 -7.61 19.08
C HIS A 178 -3.77 -6.87 18.93
N GLY A 179 -3.57 -6.14 17.82
CA GLY A 179 -2.32 -5.42 17.53
C GLY A 179 -1.20 -6.30 16.96
N GLY A 180 -1.45 -7.59 16.75
CA GLY A 180 -0.55 -8.47 16.01
C GLY A 180 -0.78 -8.40 14.49
N VAL A 181 -0.09 -9.26 13.73
CA VAL A 181 -0.14 -9.26 12.27
C VAL A 181 -0.34 -10.67 11.72
N ASP A 182 -1.27 -10.78 10.78
CA ASP A 182 -1.55 -12.00 10.02
C ASP A 182 -0.91 -11.83 8.63
N VAL A 183 -0.02 -12.74 8.23
CA VAL A 183 0.50 -12.77 6.85
C VAL A 183 -0.63 -13.21 5.93
N ILE A 184 -0.91 -12.43 4.88
CA ILE A 184 -1.98 -12.75 3.92
C ILE A 184 -1.42 -13.12 2.55
N LYS A 185 -0.20 -12.67 2.21
CA LYS A 185 0.47 -13.02 0.96
C LYS A 185 1.97 -12.87 1.14
N MET A 186 2.75 -13.89 0.82
CA MET A 186 4.20 -13.80 0.76
C MET A 186 4.66 -14.16 -0.64
N LYS A 187 5.33 -13.23 -1.32
CA LYS A 187 5.94 -13.50 -2.61
C LYS A 187 7.34 -14.06 -2.37
N ALA A 188 7.58 -15.29 -2.83
CA ALA A 188 8.95 -15.79 -2.94
C ALA A 188 9.70 -14.92 -3.96
N ARG A 189 10.95 -14.53 -3.65
CA ARG A 189 11.84 -13.98 -4.67
C ARG A 189 12.15 -15.14 -5.62
N THR A 190 11.41 -15.26 -6.71
CA THR A 190 11.88 -16.04 -7.85
C THR A 190 13.06 -15.27 -8.42
N ASP A 191 14.27 -15.72 -8.08
CA ASP A 191 15.44 -15.40 -8.89
C ASP A 191 15.09 -15.81 -10.32
N GLY A 192 15.16 -14.86 -11.23
CA GLY A 192 15.12 -15.14 -12.66
C GLY A 192 16.34 -15.97 -12.99
N PHE A 193 16.23 -17.29 -12.83
CA PHE A 193 17.19 -18.22 -13.39
C PHE A 193 16.87 -18.34 -14.87
N ASP A 194 17.67 -17.62 -15.66
CA ASP A 194 17.79 -17.81 -17.10
C ASP A 194 17.92 -19.30 -17.40
N SER A 195 16.84 -19.94 -17.86
CA SER A 195 16.97 -21.14 -18.67
C SER A 195 17.34 -20.71 -20.09
N ALA A 196 18.61 -20.38 -20.24
CA ALA A 196 19.31 -20.54 -21.49
C ALA A 196 19.33 -22.04 -21.83
N ALA A 197 18.31 -22.50 -22.56
CA ALA A 197 18.42 -23.69 -23.37
C ALA A 197 18.89 -23.24 -24.75
N THR A 198 20.20 -23.39 -24.98
CA THR A 198 20.88 -23.29 -26.26
C THR A 198 20.13 -24.12 -27.32
N GLY A 199 19.76 -23.49 -28.42
CA GLY A 199 19.15 -24.15 -29.57
C GLY A 199 18.95 -23.16 -30.72
N GLU A 200 20.05 -22.86 -31.41
CA GLU A 200 20.16 -22.42 -32.81
C GLU A 200 19.25 -21.27 -33.33
N SER A 201 19.92 -20.18 -33.70
CA SER A 201 19.41 -19.11 -34.56
C SER A 201 19.00 -19.66 -35.94
N PRO A 202 17.88 -19.17 -36.49
CA PRO A 202 18.02 -18.35 -37.68
C PRO A 202 17.25 -17.03 -37.57
N ALA A 203 17.87 -15.95 -38.06
CA ALA A 203 17.30 -14.63 -38.18
C ALA A 203 15.88 -14.66 -38.79
N THR A 204 14.91 -14.04 -38.13
CA THR A 204 13.64 -13.65 -38.76
C THR A 204 13.13 -12.36 -38.12
N VAL A 205 12.75 -11.44 -39.00
CA VAL A 205 12.26 -10.06 -38.79
C VAL A 205 11.19 -9.97 -37.69
N PRO A 206 11.17 -8.92 -36.85
CA PRO A 206 10.09 -8.75 -35.87
C PRO A 206 8.75 -8.58 -36.59
N PRO A 207 7.68 -9.29 -36.19
CA PRO A 207 6.37 -9.08 -36.77
C PRO A 207 5.86 -7.70 -36.36
N THR A 208 5.59 -6.87 -37.34
CA THR A 208 4.84 -5.61 -37.17
C THR A 208 3.52 -5.94 -36.47
N PRO A 209 3.12 -5.20 -35.41
CA PRO A 209 1.85 -5.43 -34.76
C PRO A 209 0.71 -5.13 -35.74
N GLU A 210 0.04 -6.18 -36.21
CA GLU A 210 -1.18 -6.06 -37.00
C GLU A 210 -2.31 -5.63 -36.05
N VAL A 211 -2.67 -4.36 -36.12
CA VAL A 211 -3.79 -3.81 -35.37
C VAL A 211 -5.07 -4.30 -36.04
N ILE A 212 -5.69 -5.35 -35.50
CA ILE A 212 -7.01 -5.80 -35.93
C ILE A 212 -8.04 -4.78 -35.43
N LEU A 213 -8.40 -3.83 -36.28
CA LEU A 213 -9.48 -2.88 -36.02
C LEU A 213 -10.81 -3.57 -36.31
N SER A 214 -11.71 -3.60 -35.33
CA SER A 214 -13.09 -4.04 -35.56
C SER A 214 -13.78 -3.13 -36.58
N GLU A 215 -14.60 -3.68 -37.46
CA GLU A 215 -15.37 -2.95 -38.50
C GLU A 215 -16.15 -1.75 -37.93
N GLU A 216 -16.66 -1.86 -36.70
CA GLU A 216 -17.39 -0.78 -36.04
C GLU A 216 -16.51 0.44 -35.69
N LEU A 217 -15.22 0.22 -35.44
CA LEU A 217 -14.24 1.29 -35.21
C LEU A 217 -13.86 1.98 -36.52
N LEU A 218 -13.79 1.22 -37.63
CA LEU A 218 -13.54 1.72 -38.98
C LEU A 218 -14.68 2.62 -39.47
N GLU A 219 -15.93 2.23 -39.22
CA GLU A 219 -17.10 3.07 -39.54
C GLU A 219 -17.11 4.39 -38.76
N ARG A 220 -16.75 4.35 -37.47
CA ARG A 220 -16.68 5.57 -36.65
C ARG A 220 -15.60 6.55 -37.13
N LEU A 221 -14.44 6.04 -37.53
CA LEU A 221 -13.36 6.86 -38.07
C LEU A 221 -13.75 7.52 -39.41
N ARG A 222 -14.40 6.77 -40.32
CA ARG A 222 -14.86 7.29 -41.62
C ARG A 222 -15.90 8.41 -41.47
N ARG A 223 -16.74 8.36 -40.44
CA ARG A 223 -17.74 9.42 -40.17
C ARG A 223 -17.12 10.72 -39.65
N GLN A 224 -15.91 10.69 -39.10
CA GLN A 224 -15.25 11.88 -38.55
C GLN A 224 -14.40 12.64 -39.58
N THR A 225 -14.10 12.06 -40.74
CA THR A 225 -13.24 12.67 -41.77
C THR A 225 -13.99 13.21 -42.98
N SER A 226 -15.32 13.32 -42.91
CA SER A 226 -16.13 14.00 -43.94
C SER A 226 -16.65 15.33 -43.40
N ILE A 227 -15.76 16.33 -43.35
CA ILE A 227 -16.10 17.77 -43.38
C ILE A 227 -15.28 18.38 -44.51
#